data_AF-A0A661F765-F1
#
_entry.id   AF-A0A661F765-F1
#
_cell.length_a   1.000
_cell.length_b   1.000
_cell.length_c   1.000
_cell.angle_alpha   90.00
_cell.angle_beta   90.00
_cell.angle_gamma   90.00
#
_symmetry.space_group_name_H-M   'P 1'
#
loop_
_entity.id
_entity.type
_entity.pdbx_description
1 polymer ?
#
loop_
_entity_poly.entity_id
_entity_poly.type
_entity_poly.pdbx_seq_one_letter_code
_entity_poly.pdbx_strand_id
1 'polypeptide(L)'
;MKQIFTIFLLLLTLNFMPNDVKADTLQYAVQEIESQWANIHYTVAKEQQEAAYRQLLARLKVLQGEHPDRAELIIQQAIIVASNAENVGPFSALQAVNVARDLLLRAIELDPNASAGAAYVTLGSLYYMVPGWPIAFGDNDKARAMLKKALTINADTIDANYFYGDFLVTQGKRQEAV
;
A
#
# COMPACT_ATOMS: atom_id res chain seq x y z
N MET A 1 62.78 -25.61 1.34
CA MET A 1 63.03 -24.67 0.23
C MET A 1 62.01 -23.54 0.35
N LYS A 2 62.35 -22.42 1.00
CA LYS A 2 62.69 -21.12 0.37
C LYS A 2 61.58 -20.67 -0.62
N GLN A 3 60.59 -19.87 -0.18
CA GLN A 3 60.57 -18.40 -0.06
C GLN A 3 60.32 -17.62 -1.37
N ILE A 4 59.50 -16.55 -1.24
CA ILE A 4 59.57 -15.23 -1.94
C ILE A 4 58.88 -15.18 -3.34
N PHE A 5 58.02 -14.22 -3.75
CA PHE A 5 57.57 -12.89 -3.27
C PHE A 5 56.54 -12.27 -4.26
N THR A 6 55.87 -11.19 -3.83
CA THR A 6 55.27 -10.08 -4.65
C THR A 6 54.04 -10.40 -5.52
N ILE A 7 52.82 -10.04 -5.07
CA ILE A 7 52.15 -8.73 -5.27
C ILE A 7 51.99 -8.37 -6.76
N PHE A 8 50.75 -8.48 -7.25
CA PHE A 8 50.22 -7.53 -8.23
C PHE A 8 48.79 -7.17 -7.83
N LEU A 9 48.70 -6.08 -7.07
CA LEU A 9 47.50 -5.33 -6.78
C LEU A 9 47.09 -4.64 -8.09
N LEU A 10 46.16 -5.24 -8.85
CA LEU A 10 45.62 -4.64 -10.08
C LEU A 10 44.19 -4.16 -9.81
N LEU A 11 44.14 -2.87 -9.50
CA LEU A 11 43.05 -1.91 -9.72
C LEU A 11 41.84 -2.47 -10.48
N LEU A 12 40.83 -2.94 -9.75
CA LEU A 12 39.46 -2.96 -10.25
C LEU A 12 38.82 -1.64 -9.80
N THR A 13 39.13 -0.55 -10.53
CA THR A 13 38.32 0.67 -10.45
C THR A 13 36.95 0.33 -11.02
N LEU A 14 36.03 -0.09 -10.16
CA LEU A 14 34.61 -0.04 -10.49
C LEU A 14 34.30 1.42 -10.78
N ASN A 15 33.93 1.68 -12.03
CA ASN A 15 33.34 2.93 -12.46
C ASN A 15 32.09 3.18 -11.60
N PHE A 16 32.24 3.89 -10.49
CA PHE A 16 31.15 4.66 -9.91
C PHE A 16 30.90 5.82 -10.88
N MET A 17 30.23 5.52 -11.99
CA MET A 17 29.43 6.57 -12.62
C MET A 17 28.41 6.98 -11.57
N PRO A 18 28.35 8.25 -11.16
CA PRO A 18 27.18 8.74 -10.47
C PRO A 18 26.02 8.55 -11.45
N ASN A 19 25.23 7.49 -11.26
CA ASN A 19 23.87 7.53 -11.74
C ASN A 19 23.27 8.73 -11.01
N ASP A 20 23.01 9.81 -11.75
CA ASP A 20 22.13 10.87 -11.30
C ASP A 20 20.75 10.24 -11.10
N VAL A 21 20.54 9.63 -9.93
CA VAL A 21 19.24 9.18 -9.47
C VAL A 21 18.46 10.44 -9.15
N LYS A 22 17.95 11.10 -10.20
CA LYS A 22 16.79 11.97 -10.07
C LYS A 22 15.61 11.06 -9.80
N ALA A 23 15.44 10.64 -8.54
CA ALA A 23 14.17 10.04 -8.20
C ALA A 23 13.09 11.09 -8.45
N ASP A 24 12.03 10.65 -9.11
CA ASP A 24 10.93 11.50 -9.53
C ASP A 24 10.39 12.23 -8.28
N THR A 25 10.25 13.55 -8.35
CA THR A 25 9.72 14.37 -7.25
C THR A 25 8.38 13.84 -6.76
N LEU A 26 7.59 13.23 -7.66
CA LEU A 26 6.34 12.57 -7.31
C LEU A 26 6.57 11.27 -6.53
N GLN A 27 7.54 10.45 -6.93
CA GLN A 27 7.85 9.19 -6.23
C GLN A 27 8.28 9.48 -4.78
N TYR A 28 9.12 10.50 -4.57
CA TYR A 28 9.46 10.96 -3.23
C TYR A 28 8.24 11.45 -2.44
N ALA A 29 7.33 12.19 -3.09
CA ALA A 29 6.12 12.67 -2.45
C ALA A 29 5.20 11.50 -2.03
N VAL A 30 5.05 10.47 -2.86
CA VAL A 30 4.28 9.25 -2.53
C VAL A 30 4.92 8.54 -1.34
N GLN A 31 6.24 8.33 -1.35
CA GLN A 31 6.96 7.67 -0.27
C GLN A 31 6.84 8.44 1.06
N GLU A 32 6.85 9.77 1.01
CA GLU A 32 6.64 10.61 2.19
C GLU A 32 5.22 10.47 2.75
N ILE A 33 4.20 10.38 1.89
CA ILE A 33 2.82 10.11 2.32
C ILE A 33 2.70 8.72 2.97
N GLU A 34 3.30 7.69 2.37
CA GLU A 34 3.34 6.32 2.90
C GLU A 34 4.03 6.26 4.27
N SER A 35 5.18 6.92 4.40
CA SER A 35 5.94 7.01 5.66
C SER A 35 5.13 7.70 6.75
N GLN A 36 4.45 8.81 6.43
CA GLN A 36 3.59 9.50 7.39
C GLN A 36 2.37 8.69 7.78
N TRP A 37 1.73 8.01 6.81
CA TRP A 37 0.64 7.08 7.10
C TRP A 37 1.10 6.00 8.08
N ALA A 38 2.24 5.36 7.83
CA ALA A 38 2.80 4.32 8.70
C ALA A 38 3.09 4.84 10.11
N ASN A 39 3.68 6.03 10.23
CA ASN A 39 3.92 6.64 11.54
C ASN A 39 2.60 6.94 12.29
N ILE A 40 1.58 7.45 11.60
CA ILE A 40 0.27 7.69 12.21
C ILE A 40 -0.37 6.37 12.65
N HIS A 41 -0.33 5.35 11.81
CA HIS A 41 -1.00 4.07 12.07
C HIS A 41 -0.35 3.29 13.21
N TYR A 42 0.98 3.19 13.20
CA TYR A 42 1.72 2.30 14.12
C TYR A 42 2.27 3.00 15.37
N THR A 43 2.50 4.32 15.34
CA THR A 43 3.25 5.02 16.41
C THR A 43 2.41 6.06 17.15
N VAL A 44 1.55 6.80 16.45
CA VAL A 44 0.75 7.88 17.05
C VAL A 44 -0.33 7.29 17.97
N ALA A 45 -0.50 7.89 19.16
CA ALA A 45 -1.52 7.51 20.13
C ALA A 45 -2.93 7.57 19.53
N LYS A 46 -3.78 6.59 19.86
CA LYS A 46 -5.09 6.38 19.23
C LYS A 46 -5.98 7.63 19.25
N GLU A 47 -5.97 8.38 20.36
CA GLU A 47 -6.77 9.59 20.55
C GLU A 47 -6.33 10.75 19.63
N GLN A 48 -5.11 10.68 19.08
CA GLN A 48 -4.53 11.68 18.19
C GLN A 48 -4.57 11.26 16.71
N GLN A 49 -4.79 9.97 16.41
CA GLN A 49 -4.73 9.44 15.06
C GLN A 49 -5.74 10.10 14.11
N GLU A 50 -6.99 10.30 14.54
CA GLU A 50 -8.02 10.91 13.69
C GLU A 50 -7.62 12.31 13.20
N ALA A 51 -7.06 13.13 14.11
CA ALA A 51 -6.56 14.46 13.76
C ALA A 51 -5.35 14.39 12.83
N ALA A 52 -4.42 13.47 13.08
CA ALA A 52 -3.24 13.30 12.25
C ALA A 52 -3.59 12.81 10.82
N TYR A 53 -4.51 11.85 10.67
CA TYR A 53 -5.00 11.42 9.36
C TYR A 53 -5.69 12.53 8.59
N ARG A 54 -6.49 13.38 9.26
CA ARG A 54 -7.09 14.57 8.62
C ARG A 54 -6.02 15.51 8.05
N GLN A 55 -4.94 15.74 8.78
CA GLN A 55 -3.83 16.58 8.30
C GLN A 55 -3.12 15.93 7.11
N LEU A 56 -2.87 14.61 7.17
CA LEU A 56 -2.25 13.88 6.07
C LEU A 56 -3.12 13.91 4.80
N LEU A 57 -4.44 13.73 4.92
CA LEU A 57 -5.37 13.86 3.79
C LEU A 57 -5.38 15.27 3.19
N ALA A 58 -5.28 16.31 4.02
CA ALA A 58 -5.18 17.68 3.53
C ALA A 58 -3.89 17.90 2.72
N ARG A 59 -2.76 17.35 3.17
CA ARG A 59 -1.49 17.38 2.44
C ARG A 59 -1.58 16.62 1.11
N LEU A 60 -2.14 15.41 1.15
CA LEU A 60 -2.32 14.60 -0.06
C LEU A 60 -3.20 15.30 -1.09
N LYS A 61 -4.26 16.00 -0.66
CA LYS A 61 -5.12 16.77 -1.56
C LYS A 61 -4.38 17.87 -2.31
N VAL A 62 -3.38 18.51 -1.69
CA VAL A 62 -2.54 19.50 -2.38
C VAL A 62 -1.73 18.83 -3.49
N LEU A 63 -1.10 17.68 -3.20
CA LEU A 63 -0.34 16.90 -4.21
C LEU A 63 -1.24 16.43 -5.36
N GLN A 64 -2.45 15.97 -5.05
CA GLN A 64 -3.44 15.57 -6.07
C GLN A 64 -3.90 16.76 -6.92
N GLY A 65 -3.86 17.99 -6.42
CA GLY A 65 -4.16 19.19 -7.22
C GLY A 65 -3.16 19.40 -8.36
N GLU A 66 -1.91 19.01 -8.15
CA GLU A 66 -0.83 19.06 -9.14
C GLU A 66 -0.82 17.80 -10.04
N HIS A 67 -1.42 16.71 -9.56
CA HIS A 67 -1.33 15.37 -10.13
C HIS A 67 -2.66 14.58 -10.04
N PRO A 68 -3.76 15.08 -10.65
CA PRO A 68 -5.13 14.61 -10.34
C PRO A 68 -5.44 13.16 -10.72
N ASP A 69 -4.85 12.64 -11.78
CA ASP A 69 -5.08 11.26 -12.26
C ASP A 69 -3.90 10.32 -11.95
N ARG A 70 -3.07 10.64 -10.95
CA ARG A 70 -2.00 9.73 -10.52
C ARG A 70 -2.57 8.64 -9.62
N ALA A 71 -2.60 7.43 -10.15
CA ALA A 71 -3.14 6.24 -9.49
C ALA A 71 -2.49 6.01 -8.11
N GLU A 72 -1.18 6.22 -7.97
CA GLU A 72 -0.45 6.05 -6.72
C GLU A 72 -0.99 6.98 -5.62
N LEU A 73 -1.27 8.25 -5.94
CA LEU A 73 -1.84 9.20 -4.98
C LEU A 73 -3.29 8.85 -4.60
N ILE A 74 -4.07 8.33 -5.55
CA ILE A 74 -5.45 7.85 -5.31
C ILE A 74 -5.44 6.61 -4.41
N ILE A 75 -4.50 5.68 -4.62
CA ILE A 75 -4.30 4.50 -3.77
C ILE A 75 -3.95 4.94 -2.35
N GLN A 76 -3.00 5.86 -2.20
CA GLN A 76 -2.64 6.39 -0.88
C GLN A 76 -3.84 7.06 -0.18
N GLN A 77 -4.67 7.80 -0.92
CA GLN A 77 -5.89 8.38 -0.36
C GLN A 77 -6.83 7.30 0.15
N ALA A 78 -7.06 6.24 -0.62
CA ALA A 78 -7.93 5.15 -0.22
C ALA A 78 -7.41 4.42 1.03
N ILE A 79 -6.11 4.14 1.09
CA ILE A 79 -5.46 3.51 2.24
C ILE A 79 -5.63 4.37 3.50
N ILE A 80 -5.37 5.68 3.40
CA ILE A 80 -5.51 6.61 4.54
C ILE A 80 -6.97 6.71 5.00
N VAL A 81 -7.92 6.83 4.06
CA VAL A 81 -9.36 6.89 4.36
C VAL A 81 -9.82 5.60 5.04
N ALA A 82 -9.44 4.43 4.51
CA ALA A 82 -9.78 3.14 5.10
C ALA A 82 -9.16 2.97 6.50
N SER A 83 -7.90 3.34 6.68
CA SER A 83 -7.21 3.26 7.97
C SER A 83 -7.83 4.17 9.03
N ASN A 84 -8.29 5.36 8.62
CA ASN A 84 -8.96 6.29 9.52
C ASN A 84 -10.39 5.83 9.92
N ALA A 85 -10.98 4.86 9.21
CA ALA A 85 -12.31 4.33 9.54
C ALA A 85 -12.35 3.74 10.97
N GLU A 86 -11.23 3.21 11.47
CA GLU A 86 -11.09 2.69 12.84
C GLU A 86 -11.01 3.77 13.92
N ASN A 87 -10.95 5.05 13.53
CA ASN A 87 -10.76 6.19 14.42
C ASN A 87 -11.98 7.12 14.48
N VAL A 88 -13.04 6.78 13.76
CA VAL A 88 -14.26 7.60 13.64
C VAL A 88 -15.49 6.81 14.06
N GLY A 89 -16.62 7.50 14.22
CA GLY A 89 -17.89 6.86 14.56
C GLY A 89 -18.39 5.90 13.47
N PRO A 90 -19.26 4.92 13.80
CA PRO A 90 -19.67 3.84 12.89
C PRO A 90 -20.24 4.31 11.54
N PHE A 91 -21.03 5.38 11.53
CA PHE A 91 -21.58 5.94 10.29
C PHE A 91 -20.50 6.53 9.38
N SER A 92 -19.55 7.28 9.97
CA SER A 92 -18.41 7.83 9.25
C SER A 92 -17.47 6.73 8.77
N ALA A 93 -17.29 5.66 9.55
CA ALA A 93 -16.50 4.50 9.17
C ALA A 93 -17.11 3.79 7.94
N LEU A 94 -18.43 3.58 7.94
CA LEU A 94 -19.15 3.00 6.80
C LEU A 94 -19.01 3.85 5.54
N GLN A 95 -19.11 5.18 5.67
CA GLN A 95 -18.86 6.08 4.55
C GLN A 95 -17.42 5.99 4.05
N ALA A 96 -16.45 5.98 4.97
CA ALA A 96 -15.03 5.91 4.65
C ALA A 96 -14.67 4.65 3.84
N VAL A 97 -15.16 3.46 4.24
CA VAL A 97 -14.88 2.23 3.49
C VAL A 97 -15.52 2.21 2.09
N ASN A 98 -16.67 2.85 1.90
CA ASN A 98 -17.28 3.02 0.57
C ASN A 98 -16.45 3.98 -0.30
N VAL A 99 -16.01 5.10 0.27
CA VAL A 99 -15.12 6.05 -0.43
C VAL A 99 -13.80 5.36 -0.82
N ALA A 100 -13.20 4.60 0.09
CA ALA A 100 -11.97 3.86 -0.19
C ALA A 100 -12.16 2.84 -1.33
N ARG A 101 -13.26 2.08 -1.33
CA ARG A 101 -13.61 1.16 -2.43
C ARG A 101 -13.64 1.88 -3.78
N ASP A 102 -14.37 2.99 -3.85
CA ASP A 102 -14.57 3.71 -5.12
C ASP A 102 -13.26 4.33 -5.63
N LEU A 103 -12.41 4.84 -4.73
CA LEU A 103 -11.06 5.30 -5.05
C LEU A 103 -10.17 4.17 -5.58
N LEU A 104 -10.19 2.99 -4.96
CA LEU A 104 -9.39 1.83 -5.38
C LEU A 104 -9.83 1.32 -6.76
N LEU A 105 -11.14 1.24 -6.99
CA LEU A 105 -11.68 0.88 -8.32
C LEU A 105 -11.22 1.89 -9.37
N ARG A 106 -11.28 3.18 -9.07
CA ARG A 106 -10.78 4.23 -9.97
C ARG A 106 -9.27 4.12 -10.22
N ALA A 107 -8.48 3.86 -9.19
CA ALA A 107 -7.04 3.68 -9.34
C ALA A 107 -6.71 2.47 -10.24
N ILE A 108 -7.45 1.36 -10.08
CA ILE A 108 -7.32 0.18 -10.94
C ILE A 108 -7.65 0.49 -12.41
N GLU A 109 -8.66 1.31 -12.67
CA GLU A 109 -8.99 1.77 -14.02
C GLU A 109 -7.87 2.62 -14.65
N LEU A 110 -7.22 3.47 -13.84
CA LEU A 110 -6.15 4.36 -14.30
C LEU A 110 -4.84 3.62 -14.54
N ASP A 111 -4.39 2.83 -13.56
CA ASP A 111 -3.22 1.97 -13.69
C ASP A 111 -3.38 0.75 -12.77
N PRO A 112 -3.67 -0.44 -13.33
CA PRO A 112 -3.83 -1.65 -12.54
C PRO A 112 -2.52 -2.14 -11.91
N ASN A 113 -1.35 -1.66 -12.32
CA ASN A 113 -0.06 -2.09 -11.77
C ASN A 113 0.54 -1.06 -10.79
N ALA A 114 -0.12 0.08 -10.60
CA ALA A 114 0.33 1.14 -9.70
C ALA A 114 0.60 0.61 -8.28
N SER A 115 1.64 1.16 -7.65
CA SER A 115 2.08 0.78 -6.31
C SER A 115 2.20 -0.74 -6.13
N ALA A 116 2.73 -1.44 -7.13
CA ALA A 116 2.92 -2.89 -7.13
C ALA A 116 1.64 -3.71 -6.81
N GLY A 117 0.47 -3.22 -7.22
CA GLY A 117 -0.80 -3.90 -7.00
C GLY A 117 -1.43 -3.63 -5.63
N ALA A 118 -0.96 -2.64 -4.87
CA ALA A 118 -1.53 -2.26 -3.58
C ALA A 118 -3.04 -1.98 -3.65
N ALA A 119 -3.55 -1.44 -4.77
CA ALA A 119 -4.98 -1.24 -4.95
C ALA A 119 -5.80 -2.54 -4.81
N TYR A 120 -5.28 -3.63 -5.37
CA TYR A 120 -5.90 -4.95 -5.29
C TYR A 120 -5.78 -5.57 -3.90
N VAL A 121 -4.65 -5.35 -3.22
CA VAL A 121 -4.47 -5.79 -1.83
C VAL A 121 -5.51 -5.12 -0.93
N THR A 122 -5.55 -3.79 -0.92
CA THR A 122 -6.45 -3.02 -0.05
C THR A 122 -7.91 -3.30 -0.39
N LEU A 123 -8.27 -3.35 -1.67
CA LEU A 123 -9.65 -3.63 -2.08
C LEU A 123 -10.07 -5.06 -1.71
N GLY A 124 -9.17 -6.03 -1.89
CA GLY A 124 -9.36 -7.41 -1.46
C GLY A 124 -9.60 -7.51 0.04
N SER A 125 -8.81 -6.81 0.84
CA SER A 125 -8.97 -6.72 2.30
C SER A 125 -10.31 -6.14 2.71
N LEU A 126 -10.71 -5.01 2.11
CA LEU A 126 -12.02 -4.41 2.40
C LEU A 126 -13.16 -5.38 2.10
N TYR A 127 -13.10 -6.14 1.01
CA TYR A 127 -14.14 -7.08 0.66
C TYR A 127 -14.38 -8.19 1.69
N TYR A 128 -13.37 -8.68 2.42
CA TYR A 128 -13.60 -9.69 3.46
C TYR A 128 -13.72 -9.12 4.88
N MET A 129 -13.30 -7.86 5.10
CA MET A 129 -13.33 -7.22 6.43
C MET A 129 -14.64 -6.47 6.70
N VAL A 130 -15.35 -5.98 5.69
CA VAL A 130 -16.61 -5.22 5.88
C VAL A 130 -17.84 -6.13 5.76
N PRO A 131 -18.98 -5.76 6.37
CA PRO A 131 -20.23 -6.51 6.22
C PRO A 131 -20.69 -6.63 4.76
N GLY A 132 -21.41 -7.70 4.44
CA GLY A 132 -22.08 -7.86 3.15
C GLY A 132 -23.31 -6.95 2.97
N TRP A 133 -23.96 -7.11 1.83
CA TRP A 133 -25.26 -6.47 1.56
C TRP A 133 -26.32 -6.92 2.57
N PRO A 134 -27.20 -6.03 3.08
CA PRO A 134 -27.43 -4.65 2.64
C PRO A 134 -26.64 -3.57 3.40
N ILE A 135 -25.75 -3.95 4.33
CA ILE A 135 -25.08 -3.00 5.22
C ILE A 135 -23.89 -2.34 4.53
N ALA A 136 -23.04 -3.14 3.87
CA ALA A 136 -21.92 -2.65 3.08
C ALA A 136 -21.73 -3.54 1.83
N PHE A 137 -20.49 -3.71 1.38
CA PHE A 137 -20.16 -4.33 0.10
C PHE A 137 -19.29 -5.59 0.21
N GLY A 138 -19.17 -6.15 1.42
CA GLY A 138 -18.36 -7.33 1.67
C GLY A 138 -18.74 -8.51 0.79
N ASP A 139 -17.74 -9.19 0.24
CA ASP A 139 -17.87 -10.25 -0.78
C ASP A 139 -16.57 -11.08 -0.83
N ASN A 140 -16.58 -12.27 -0.23
CA ASN A 140 -15.39 -13.12 -0.12
C ASN A 140 -14.87 -13.64 -1.48
N ASP A 141 -15.75 -13.74 -2.49
CA ASP A 141 -15.33 -14.17 -3.83
C ASP A 141 -14.57 -13.04 -4.53
N LYS A 142 -15.05 -11.79 -4.40
CA LYS A 142 -14.30 -10.62 -4.85
C LYS A 142 -13.00 -10.43 -4.08
N ALA A 143 -13.01 -10.63 -2.76
CA ALA A 143 -11.80 -10.58 -1.94
C ALA A 143 -10.71 -11.51 -2.48
N ARG A 144 -11.05 -12.79 -2.70
CA ARG A 144 -10.13 -13.77 -3.27
C ARG A 144 -9.60 -13.36 -4.64
N ALA A 145 -10.49 -12.87 -5.52
CA ALA A 145 -10.10 -12.47 -6.87
C ALA A 145 -9.10 -11.31 -6.84
N MET A 146 -9.34 -10.29 -6.01
CA MET A 146 -8.46 -9.14 -5.88
C MET A 146 -7.10 -9.54 -5.27
N LEU A 147 -7.08 -10.29 -4.17
CA LEU A 147 -5.83 -10.70 -3.52
C LEU A 147 -4.96 -11.58 -4.41
N LYS A 148 -5.56 -12.52 -5.16
CA LYS A 148 -4.82 -13.32 -6.17
C LYS A 148 -4.27 -12.45 -7.30
N LYS A 149 -5.02 -11.43 -7.72
CA LYS A 149 -4.56 -10.48 -8.73
C LYS A 149 -3.36 -9.68 -8.24
N ALA A 150 -3.35 -9.24 -6.97
CA ALA A 150 -2.20 -8.59 -6.35
C ALA A 150 -0.94 -9.48 -6.38
N LEU A 151 -1.06 -10.75 -5.97
CA LEU A 151 0.05 -11.73 -6.05
C LEU A 151 0.55 -11.98 -7.48
N THR A 152 -0.34 -11.90 -8.46
CA THR A 152 0.04 -12.02 -9.88
C THR A 152 0.83 -10.80 -10.36
N ILE A 153 0.51 -9.61 -9.85
CA ILE A 153 1.21 -8.36 -10.19
C ILE A 153 2.58 -8.33 -9.52
N ASN A 154 2.65 -8.64 -8.23
CA ASN A 154 3.90 -8.72 -7.50
C ASN A 154 3.82 -9.75 -6.36
N ALA A 155 4.37 -10.93 -6.63
CA ALA A 155 4.38 -12.06 -5.71
C ALA A 155 5.32 -11.87 -4.52
N ASP A 156 6.24 -10.89 -4.57
CA ASP A 156 7.26 -10.68 -3.54
C ASP A 156 6.85 -9.64 -2.48
N THR A 157 5.68 -9.01 -2.65
CA THR A 157 5.20 -8.01 -1.67
C THR A 157 4.79 -8.68 -0.36
N ILE A 158 5.25 -8.09 0.75
CA ILE A 158 4.85 -8.53 2.10
C ILE A 158 3.33 -8.41 2.24
N ASP A 159 2.75 -7.29 1.81
CA ASP A 159 1.33 -7.01 1.99
C ASP A 159 0.44 -8.02 1.23
N ALA A 160 0.71 -8.32 -0.05
CA ALA A 160 -0.14 -9.25 -0.78
C ALA A 160 -0.08 -10.67 -0.20
N ASN A 161 1.11 -11.13 0.22
CA ASN A 161 1.26 -12.43 0.86
C ASN A 161 0.56 -12.46 2.23
N TYR A 162 0.78 -11.44 3.05
CA TYR A 162 0.16 -11.33 4.37
C TYR A 162 -1.37 -11.32 4.28
N PHE A 163 -1.95 -10.42 3.48
CA PHE A 163 -3.40 -10.28 3.39
C PHE A 163 -4.08 -11.44 2.66
N TYR A 164 -3.40 -12.14 1.75
CA TYR A 164 -3.91 -13.39 1.20
C TYR A 164 -3.90 -14.52 2.24
N GLY A 165 -2.83 -14.62 3.03
CA GLY A 165 -2.77 -15.55 4.17
C GLY A 165 -3.86 -15.27 5.19
N ASP A 166 -4.04 -14.00 5.60
CA ASP A 166 -5.10 -13.59 6.53
C ASP A 166 -6.49 -13.90 5.97
N PHE A 167 -6.74 -13.61 4.69
CA PHE A 167 -7.96 -14.02 4.01
C PHE A 167 -8.17 -15.54 4.10
N LEU A 168 -7.16 -16.36 3.81
CA LEU A 168 -7.29 -17.81 3.91
C LEU A 168 -7.62 -18.26 5.34
N VAL A 169 -6.99 -17.66 6.35
CA VAL A 169 -7.28 -17.94 7.76
C VAL A 169 -8.71 -17.57 8.13
N THR A 170 -9.19 -16.39 7.72
CA THR A 170 -10.60 -15.97 7.99
C THR A 170 -11.61 -16.88 7.30
N GLN A 171 -11.24 -17.48 6.16
CA GLN A 171 -12.06 -18.49 5.47
C GLN A 171 -11.89 -19.92 6.01
N GLY A 172 -11.13 -20.13 7.09
CA GLY A 172 -10.90 -21.46 7.69
C GLY A 172 -9.89 -22.33 6.94
N LYS A 173 -9.18 -21.80 5.95
CA LYS A 173 -8.21 -22.49 5.09
C LYS A 173 -6.77 -22.38 5.61
N ARG A 174 -6.55 -22.62 6.91
CA ARG A 174 -5.23 -22.42 7.56
C ARG A 174 -4.08 -23.17 6.89
N GLN A 175 -4.33 -24.36 6.33
CA GLN A 175 -3.30 -25.16 5.65
C GLN A 175 -2.81 -24.52 4.35
N GLU A 176 -3.63 -23.67 3.71
CA GLU A 176 -3.25 -22.96 2.49
C GLU A 176 -2.51 -21.63 2.81
N ALA A 177 -2.48 -21.21 4.07
CA ALA A 177 -2.00 -19.90 4.52
C ALA A 177 -0.53 -19.89 4.99
N VAL A 178 0.22 -20.97 4.74
CA VAL A 178 1.60 -21.21 5.23
C VAL A 178 2.55 -21.52 4.09
#